data_AF-A0A9P3JK35-F1
#
_entry.id   AF-A0A9P3JK35-F1
#
_cell.length_a   1.000
_cell.length_b   1.000
_cell.length_c   1.000
_cell.angle_alpha   90.00
_cell.angle_beta   90.00
_cell.angle_gamma   90.00
#
_symmetry.space_group_name_H-M   'P 1'
#
loop_
_entity.id
_entity.type
_entity.pdbx_description
1 polymer ?
#
loop_
_entity_poly.entity_id
_entity_poly.type
_entity_poly.pdbx_seq_one_letter_code
_entity_poly.pdbx_strand_id
1 'polypeptide(L)'
;MSGSDAVVRIPSSDTPGRYFLDGYSNVRATTSFAISSASIESTSSAGTVMKFSRSSGDGGNVQVKPQGRSQMVWAYGADAWSTTAQHDARRTLSVDFSCNGCWVLFFKVC
;
A
#
# COMPACT_ATOMS: atom_id res chain seq x y z
N MET A 1 -6.73 -10.07 2.15
CA MET A 1 -7.55 -9.33 3.14
C MET A 1 -8.80 -8.91 2.42
N SER A 2 -9.99 -9.07 2.99
CA SER A 2 -11.21 -8.69 2.27
C SER A 2 -11.60 -7.24 2.57
N GLY A 3 -12.12 -6.53 1.56
CA GLY A 3 -12.61 -5.15 1.67
C GLY A 3 -11.52 -4.08 1.81
N SER A 4 -10.30 -4.36 1.39
CA SER A 4 -9.16 -3.43 1.53
C SER A 4 -8.67 -2.90 0.18
N ASP A 5 -8.11 -1.70 0.17
CA ASP A 5 -7.38 -1.15 -0.96
C ASP A 5 -5.88 -1.43 -0.79
N ALA A 6 -5.18 -1.74 -1.88
CA ALA A 6 -3.74 -1.97 -1.87
C ALA A 6 -3.03 -1.22 -2.99
N VAL A 7 -1.89 -0.63 -2.64
CA VAL A 7 -0.89 -0.14 -3.58
C VAL A 7 0.29 -1.08 -3.51
N VAL A 8 0.66 -1.68 -4.64
CA VAL A 8 1.61 -2.78 -4.69
C VAL A 8 2.72 -2.45 -5.68
N ARG A 9 3.96 -2.54 -5.21
CA ARG A 9 5.12 -2.63 -6.08
C ARG A 9 5.33 -4.08 -6.51
N ILE A 10 5.50 -4.29 -7.81
CA ILE A 10 5.95 -5.55 -8.38
C ILE A 10 7.39 -5.33 -8.87
N PRO A 11 8.37 -6.20 -8.55
CA PRO A 11 9.78 -5.96 -8.90
C PRO A 11 10.07 -5.71 -10.39
N SER A 12 9.25 -6.25 -11.29
CA SER A 12 9.36 -6.06 -12.74
C SER A 12 8.72 -4.76 -13.26
N SER A 13 8.18 -3.91 -12.39
CA SER A 13 7.50 -2.67 -12.74
C SER A 13 7.97 -1.51 -11.87
N ASP A 14 8.39 -0.42 -12.53
CA ASP A 14 8.73 0.84 -11.86
C ASP A 14 7.48 1.68 -11.53
N THR A 15 6.30 1.22 -11.93
CA THR A 15 5.02 1.84 -11.57
C THR A 15 4.26 0.98 -10.57
N PRO A 16 3.85 1.53 -9.41
CA PRO A 16 2.99 0.82 -8.47
C PRO A 16 1.62 0.52 -9.08
N GLY A 17 1.14 -0.71 -8.88
CA GLY A 17 -0.21 -1.11 -9.21
C GLY A 17 -1.20 -0.80 -8.08
N ARG A 18 -2.48 -0.68 -8.45
CA ARG A 18 -3.59 -0.42 -7.53
C ARG A 18 -4.55 -1.59 -7.58
N TYR A 19 -4.96 -2.08 -6.43
CA TYR A 19 -5.76 -3.29 -6.33
C TYR A 19 -6.84 -3.15 -5.26
N PHE A 20 -7.99 -3.76 -5.53
CA PHE A 20 -8.95 -4.14 -4.51
C PHE A 20 -8.64 -5.56 -4.04
N LEU A 21 -8.63 -5.73 -2.73
CA LEU A 21 -8.50 -7.02 -2.08
C LEU A 21 -9.90 -7.46 -1.63
N ASP A 22 -10.57 -8.23 -2.49
CA ASP A 22 -11.97 -8.66 -2.33
C ASP A 22 -12.07 -10.04 -1.65
N GLY A 23 -10.96 -10.54 -1.08
CA GLY A 23 -10.88 -11.85 -0.42
C GLY A 23 -9.45 -12.22 -0.01
N TYR A 24 -9.25 -13.47 0.44
CA TYR A 24 -7.91 -13.98 0.76
C TYR A 24 -7.10 -14.29 -0.50
N SER A 25 -7.76 -14.73 -1.57
CA SER A 25 -7.13 -15.08 -2.86
C SER A 25 -7.77 -14.32 -4.02
N ASN A 26 -8.54 -13.27 -3.73
CA ASN A 26 -9.20 -12.45 -4.73
C ASN A 26 -8.60 -11.05 -4.71
N VAL A 27 -7.75 -10.79 -5.70
CA VAL A 27 -7.04 -9.52 -5.88
C VAL A 27 -7.34 -9.01 -7.28
N ARG A 28 -7.90 -7.81 -7.38
CA ARG A 28 -8.37 -7.24 -8.64
C ARG A 28 -7.73 -5.88 -8.90
N ALA A 29 -7.09 -5.71 -10.05
CA ALA A 29 -6.56 -4.41 -10.46
C ALA A 29 -7.70 -3.38 -10.59
N THR A 30 -7.45 -2.13 -10.20
CA THR A 30 -8.48 -1.08 -10.19
C THR A 30 -7.92 0.28 -10.57
N THR A 31 -8.77 1.11 -11.18
CA THR A 31 -8.53 2.54 -11.41
C THR A 31 -9.47 3.42 -10.58
N SER A 32 -10.29 2.81 -9.71
CA SER A 32 -11.35 3.50 -8.96
C SER A 32 -10.80 4.49 -7.95
N PHE A 33 -9.56 4.27 -7.50
CA PHE A 33 -8.84 5.19 -6.64
C PHE A 33 -7.52 5.63 -7.27
N ALA A 34 -7.07 6.83 -6.90
CA ALA A 34 -5.94 7.49 -7.53
C ALA A 34 -4.77 7.61 -6.55
N ILE A 35 -3.58 7.29 -7.04
CA ILE A 35 -2.33 7.65 -6.39
C ILE A 35 -1.60 8.68 -7.25
N SER A 36 -0.95 9.64 -6.59
CA SER A 36 -0.15 10.67 -7.25
C SER A 36 1.27 10.70 -6.69
N SER A 37 2.18 11.34 -7.43
CA SER A 37 3.60 11.47 -7.04
C SER A 37 4.23 10.12 -6.67
N ALA A 38 3.84 9.06 -7.38
CA ALA A 38 4.34 7.72 -7.13
C ALA A 38 5.80 7.63 -7.59
N SER A 39 6.69 7.21 -6.70
CA SER A 39 8.10 6.94 -7.04
C SER A 39 8.59 5.65 -6.38
N ILE A 40 9.51 4.99 -7.05
CA ILE A 40 10.22 3.82 -6.55
C ILE A 40 11.71 4.13 -6.59
N GLU A 41 12.35 4.12 -5.44
CA GLU A 41 13.77 4.43 -5.29
C GLU A 41 14.48 3.24 -4.66
N SER A 42 15.44 2.64 -5.38
CA SER A 42 16.32 1.63 -4.81
C SER A 42 17.49 2.33 -4.11
N THR A 43 17.65 2.07 -2.82
CA THR A 43 18.75 2.63 -2.04
C THR A 43 19.74 1.51 -1.71
N SER A 44 21.04 1.81 -1.76
CA SER A 44 22.11 0.86 -1.46
C SER A 44 22.12 0.41 0.01
N SER A 45 21.47 1.14 0.91
CA SER A 45 21.50 0.92 2.36
C SER A 45 20.15 0.67 3.02
N ALA A 46 19.03 1.04 2.40
CA ALA A 46 17.69 0.97 3.01
C ALA A 46 16.68 0.13 2.20
N GLY A 47 17.15 -0.67 1.24
CA GLY A 47 16.29 -1.44 0.37
C GLY A 47 15.54 -0.56 -0.63
N THR A 48 14.37 -1.01 -1.10
CA THR A 48 13.54 -0.19 -2.01
C THR A 48 12.48 0.58 -1.25
N VAL A 49 12.40 1.88 -1.52
CA VAL A 49 11.38 2.78 -1.00
C VAL A 49 10.34 3.05 -2.08
N MET A 50 9.06 2.88 -1.75
CA MET A 50 7.93 3.30 -2.58
C MET A 50 7.24 4.48 -1.91
N LYS A 51 7.17 5.62 -2.60
CA LYS A 51 6.45 6.82 -2.14
C LYS A 51 5.22 6.99 -3.03
N PHE A 52 4.12 7.42 -2.43
CA PHE A 52 2.91 7.82 -3.15
C PHE A 52 2.06 8.72 -2.27
N SER A 53 1.17 9.48 -2.88
CA SER A 53 0.10 10.22 -2.20
C SER A 53 -1.25 9.67 -2.63
N ARG A 54 -2.23 9.70 -1.73
CA ARG A 54 -3.60 9.24 -1.99
C ARG A 54 -4.57 10.24 -1.37
N SER A 55 -5.63 10.59 -2.09
CA SER A 55 -6.67 11.47 -1.55
C SER A 55 -7.62 10.68 -0.65
N SER A 56 -8.13 11.31 0.40
CA SER A 56 -9.02 10.66 1.38
C SER A 56 -10.41 10.31 0.85
N GLY A 57 -10.86 11.00 -0.21
CA GLY A 57 -12.18 10.81 -0.82
C GLY A 57 -12.12 10.16 -2.21
N ASP A 58 -11.09 9.36 -2.49
CA ASP A 58 -10.74 8.93 -3.85
C ASP A 58 -11.52 7.73 -4.39
N GLY A 59 -12.73 7.43 -3.89
CA GLY A 59 -13.58 6.37 -4.44
C GLY A 59 -13.10 4.93 -4.22
N GLY A 60 -12.04 4.71 -3.42
CA GLY A 60 -11.64 3.37 -3.01
C GLY A 60 -12.54 2.75 -1.94
N ASN A 61 -12.36 1.45 -1.67
CA ASN A 61 -13.17 0.70 -0.70
C ASN A 61 -12.92 1.16 0.74
N VAL A 62 -11.74 1.73 1.02
CA VAL A 62 -11.36 2.22 2.35
C VAL A 62 -11.25 3.73 2.32
N GLN A 63 -12.10 4.39 3.10
CA GLN A 63 -12.02 5.83 3.33
C GLN A 63 -10.90 6.15 4.33
N VAL A 64 -9.88 6.89 3.88
CA VAL A 64 -8.82 7.39 4.78
C VAL A 64 -9.40 8.53 5.59
N LYS A 65 -9.35 8.44 6.92
CA LYS A 65 -9.87 9.48 7.82
C LYS A 65 -8.75 10.48 8.12
N PRO A 66 -8.78 11.72 7.56
CA PRO A 66 -7.70 12.68 7.76
C PRO A 66 -7.64 13.23 9.19
N GLN A 67 -8.76 13.18 9.90
CA GLN A 67 -8.87 13.62 11.29
C GLN A 67 -9.24 12.43 12.17
N GLY A 68 -8.29 11.50 12.30
CA GLY A 68 -8.42 10.40 13.23
C GLY A 68 -7.59 9.18 12.84
N ARG A 69 -7.96 8.06 13.48
CA ARG A 69 -7.21 6.81 13.42
C ARG A 69 -7.65 5.96 12.22
N SER A 70 -6.68 5.53 11.43
CA SER A 70 -6.83 4.58 10.33
C SER A 70 -5.98 3.34 10.58
N GLN A 71 -6.49 2.16 10.24
CA GLN A 71 -5.68 0.95 10.23
C GLN A 71 -4.98 0.82 8.88
N MET A 72 -3.66 0.68 8.93
CA MET A 72 -2.83 0.42 7.76
C MET A 72 -2.25 -0.97 7.85
N VAL A 73 -2.10 -1.62 6.70
CA VAL A 73 -1.50 -2.95 6.63
C VAL A 73 -0.40 -2.92 5.60
N TRP A 74 0.75 -3.47 5.97
CA TRP A 74 1.84 -3.73 5.03
C TRP A 74 2.13 -5.23 5.00
N ALA A 75 2.66 -5.67 3.87
CA ALA A 75 3.09 -7.04 3.66
C ALA A 75 4.22 -7.08 2.63
N TYR A 76 4.99 -8.16 2.62
CA TYR A 76 5.98 -8.44 1.57
C TYR A 76 6.06 -9.95 1.30
N GLY A 77 6.55 -10.30 0.12
CA GLY A 77 6.93 -11.66 -0.24
C GLY A 77 8.06 -11.62 -1.27
N ALA A 78 8.90 -12.65 -1.28
CA ALA A 78 9.94 -12.83 -2.30
C ALA A 78 9.41 -13.44 -3.61
N ASP A 79 8.24 -14.10 -3.54
CA ASP A 79 7.64 -14.76 -4.69
C ASP A 79 7.16 -13.77 -5.76
N ALA A 80 7.21 -14.22 -7.02
CA ALA A 80 6.61 -13.49 -8.12
C ALA A 80 5.13 -13.21 -7.81
N TRP A 81 4.71 -11.96 -8.00
CA TRP A 81 3.34 -11.54 -7.75
C TRP A 81 2.36 -12.44 -8.51
N SER A 82 1.60 -13.24 -7.77
CA SER A 82 0.45 -13.98 -8.27
C SER A 82 -0.73 -13.70 -7.34
N THR A 83 -1.95 -13.78 -7.87
CA THR A 83 -3.19 -13.57 -7.09
C THR A 83 -3.39 -14.60 -5.97
N THR A 84 -2.51 -15.61 -5.90
CA THR A 84 -2.49 -16.68 -4.89
C THR A 84 -1.23 -16.69 -4.01
N ALA A 85 -0.25 -15.82 -4.29
CA ALA A 85 0.99 -15.79 -3.52
C ALA A 85 0.71 -15.29 -2.10
N GLN A 86 1.13 -16.07 -1.10
CA GLN A 86 1.06 -15.68 0.29
C GLN A 86 2.25 -14.77 0.62
N HIS A 87 2.02 -13.76 1.43
CA HIS A 87 3.10 -12.91 1.90
C HIS A 87 3.97 -13.64 2.93
N ASP A 88 5.29 -13.50 2.84
CA ASP A 88 6.25 -14.00 3.83
C ASP A 88 5.99 -13.38 5.21
N ALA A 89 5.64 -12.09 5.23
CA ALA A 89 5.15 -11.45 6.43
C ALA A 89 4.15 -10.33 6.13
N ARG A 90 3.34 -10.04 7.14
CA ARG A 90 2.32 -8.99 7.15
C ARG A 90 2.22 -8.41 8.56
N ARG A 91 1.96 -7.11 8.67
CA ARG A 91 1.52 -6.49 9.94
C ARG A 91 0.50 -5.39 9.73
N THR A 92 -0.40 -5.28 10.69
CA THR A 92 -1.32 -4.15 10.84
C THR A 92 -0.74 -3.15 11.83
N LEU A 93 -0.85 -1.88 11.52
CA LEU A 93 -0.56 -0.79 12.44
C LEU A 93 -1.69 0.23 12.43
N SER A 94 -1.82 0.93 13.55
CA SER A 94 -2.80 1.99 13.71
C SER A 94 -2.11 3.33 13.57
N VAL A 95 -2.56 4.14 12.62
CA VAL A 95 -2.01 5.46 12.34
C VAL A 95 -3.04 6.51 12.70
N ASP A 96 -2.65 7.52 13.45
CA ASP A 96 -3.49 8.69 13.72
C ASP A 96 -3.07 9.86 12.83
N PHE A 97 -3.96 10.30 11.94
CA PHE A 97 -3.71 11.40 11.03
C PHE A 97 -4.12 12.77 11.59
N SER A 98 -4.67 12.82 12.81
CA SER A 98 -5.14 14.06 13.43
C SER A 98 -4.04 15.09 13.72
N CYS A 99 -2.76 14.73 13.64
CA CYS A 99 -1.67 15.69 13.75
C CYS A 99 -1.44 16.43 12.43
N ASN A 100 -1.61 17.76 12.45
CA ASN A 100 -1.37 18.64 11.30
C ASN A 100 0.06 18.45 10.76
N GLY A 101 0.18 18.00 9.50
CA GLY A 101 1.47 17.83 8.82
C GLY A 101 2.19 16.50 9.09
N CYS A 102 1.54 15.50 9.69
CA CYS A 102 2.14 14.19 9.90
C CYS A 102 2.29 13.39 8.61
N TRP A 103 3.55 13.13 8.23
CA TRP A 103 3.92 12.18 7.19
C TRP A 103 4.11 10.81 7.80
N VAL A 104 3.53 9.79 7.19
CA VAL A 104 3.75 8.40 7.60
C VAL A 104 4.63 7.76 6.54
N LEU A 105 5.88 7.53 6.92
CA LEU A 105 6.90 6.97 6.05
C LEU A 105 7.05 5.48 6.36
N PHE A 106 6.68 4.62 5.41
CA PHE A 106 6.87 3.18 5.52
C PHE A 106 8.22 2.80 4.93
N PHE A 107 9.12 2.30 5.77
CA PHE A 107 10.36 1.66 5.32
C PHE A 107 10.23 0.14 5.40
N LYS A 108 10.70 -0.55 4.37
CA LYS A 108 11.09 -1.96 4.48
C LYS A 108 12.59 -1.97 4.80
N VAL A 109 12.96 -2.53 5.95
CA VAL A 109 14.34 -2.98 6.18
C VAL A 109 14.40 -4.39 5.59
N CYS A 110 15.17 -4.57 4.52
CA CYS A 110 15.58 -5.89 4.03
C CYS A 110 16.77 -6.35 4.86
#